data_AF-A0A956CMK3-F1
#
_entry.id   AF-A0A956CMK3-F1
#
_cell.length_a   1.000
_cell.length_b   1.000
_cell.length_c   1.000
_cell.angle_alpha   90.00
_cell.angle_beta   90.00
_cell.angle_gamma   90.00
#
_symmetry.space_group_name_H-M   'P 1'
#
loop_
_entity.id
_entity.type
_entity.pdbx_description
1 polymer ?
#
loop_
_entity_poly.entity_id
_entity_poly.type
_entity_poly.pdbx_seq_one_letter_code
_entity_poly.pdbx_strand_id
1 'polypeptide(L)'
;LRARGLRVGGDGSGIVPLIVGATAAAVALTDALLARGVFVQAIRPPTVPEGTSRLRITPIATHSAADVNALLVALEETLDGRAPGANGPIAGGTAKGGRARAASHRRGTGA
;
A
#
# COMPACT_ATOMS: atom_id res chain seq x y z
N LEU A 1 -3.67 -0.34 -7.57
CA LEU A 1 -3.66 -0.16 -6.10
C LEU A 1 -3.50 1.31 -5.71
N ARG A 2 -2.35 1.97 -5.97
CA ARG A 2 -2.17 3.42 -5.66
C ARG A 2 -3.23 4.32 -6.31
N ALA A 3 -3.57 4.06 -7.58
CA ALA A 3 -4.62 4.78 -8.30
C ALA A 3 -6.02 4.64 -7.68
N ARG A 4 -6.24 3.66 -6.79
CA ARG A 4 -7.48 3.44 -6.04
C ARG A 4 -7.42 4.06 -4.63
N GLY A 5 -6.46 4.93 -4.36
CA GLY A 5 -6.26 5.56 -3.04
C GLY A 5 -5.66 4.65 -1.98
N LEU A 6 -5.30 3.40 -2.31
CA LEU A 6 -4.74 2.45 -1.35
C LEU A 6 -3.27 2.76 -1.05
N ARG A 7 -2.93 2.81 0.25
CA ARG A 7 -1.55 2.99 0.71
C ARG A 7 -0.76 1.71 0.56
N VAL A 8 0.11 1.66 -0.46
CA VAL A 8 1.03 0.55 -0.67
C VAL A 8 2.48 1.00 -0.52
N GLY A 9 3.26 0.22 0.24
CA GLY A 9 4.71 0.40 0.33
C GLY A 9 5.44 -0.38 -0.77
N GLY A 10 6.73 -0.62 -0.53
CA GLY A 10 7.60 -1.37 -1.43
C GLY A 10 8.35 -0.50 -2.44
N ASP A 11 9.45 -1.07 -2.93
CA ASP A 11 10.46 -0.46 -3.80
C ASP A 11 10.42 -1.01 -5.24
N GLY A 12 9.38 -1.77 -5.59
CA GLY A 12 9.27 -2.46 -6.87
C GLY A 12 9.70 -3.93 -6.83
N SER A 13 10.06 -4.45 -5.65
CA SER A 13 10.18 -5.90 -5.45
C SER A 13 8.83 -6.62 -5.65
N GLY A 14 8.87 -7.92 -5.98
CA GLY A 14 7.68 -8.76 -6.19
C GLY A 14 6.76 -8.95 -4.97
N ILE A 15 6.98 -8.18 -3.90
CA ILE A 15 6.12 -8.12 -2.72
C ILE A 15 5.53 -6.72 -2.64
N VAL A 16 4.20 -6.64 -2.61
CA VAL A 16 3.44 -5.39 -2.53
C VAL A 16 2.74 -5.32 -1.17
N PRO A 17 3.31 -4.59 -0.19
CA PRO A 17 2.67 -4.43 1.11
C PRO A 17 1.55 -3.39 1.04
N LEU A 18 0.31 -3.79 1.37
CA LEU A 18 -0.84 -2.91 1.52
C LEU A 18 -1.01 -2.54 3.00
N ILE A 19 -0.83 -1.26 3.33
CA ILE A 19 -0.83 -0.77 4.71
C ILE A 19 -2.27 -0.59 5.19
N VAL A 20 -2.65 -1.27 6.28
CA VAL A 20 -3.99 -1.22 6.87
C VAL A 20 -3.98 -0.40 8.16
N GLY A 21 -2.98 -0.62 9.01
CA GLY A 21 -2.80 0.04 10.29
C GLY A 21 -3.15 -0.87 11.47
N ALA A 22 -4.41 -0.89 11.88
CA ALA A 22 -4.86 -1.69 13.03
C ALA A 22 -4.81 -3.20 12.75
N THR A 23 -4.33 -3.98 13.72
CA THR A 23 -4.22 -5.45 13.62
C THR A 23 -5.57 -6.12 13.39
N ALA A 24 -6.61 -5.75 14.14
CA ALA A 24 -7.95 -6.30 13.98
C ALA A 24 -8.53 -6.02 12.59
N ALA A 25 -8.30 -4.81 12.05
CA ALA A 25 -8.72 -4.46 10.70
C ALA A 25 -7.99 -5.27 9.63
N ALA A 26 -6.68 -5.51 9.80
CA ALA A 26 -5.90 -6.32 8.87
C ALA A 26 -6.36 -7.79 8.86
N VAL A 27 -6.63 -8.38 10.04
CA VAL A 27 -7.16 -9.74 10.14
C VAL A 27 -8.54 -9.85 9.52
N ALA A 28 -9.46 -8.94 9.86
CA ALA A 28 -10.80 -8.93 9.28
C ALA A 28 -10.78 -8.76 7.74
N LEU A 29 -9.84 -7.97 7.22
CA LEU A 29 -9.66 -7.82 5.77
C LEU A 29 -9.12 -9.11 5.13
N THR A 30 -8.17 -9.80 5.77
CA THR A 30 -7.72 -11.13 5.32
C THR A 30 -8.88 -12.13 5.25
N ASP A 31 -9.70 -12.22 6.30
CA ASP A 31 -10.81 -13.18 6.35
C ASP A 31 -11.87 -12.88 5.29
N ALA A 32 -12.20 -11.59 5.10
CA ALA A 32 -13.16 -11.15 4.10
C ALA A 32 -12.67 -11.38 2.66
N LEU A 33 -11.39 -11.15 2.39
CA LEU A 33 -10.78 -11.47 1.09
C LEU A 33 -10.75 -12.98 0.85
N LEU A 34 -10.42 -13.77 1.88
CA LEU A 34 -10.40 -15.23 1.78
C LEU A 34 -11.78 -15.79 1.46
N ALA A 35 -12.85 -15.26 2.07
CA ALA A 35 -14.23 -15.63 1.77
C ALA A 35 -14.63 -15.35 0.30
N ARG A 36 -13.88 -14.48 -0.39
CA ARG A 36 -14.04 -14.15 -1.81
C ARG A 36 -13.06 -14.92 -2.71
N GLY A 37 -12.36 -15.91 -2.17
CA GLY A 37 -11.38 -16.72 -2.90
C GLY A 37 -10.00 -16.07 -3.05
N VAL A 38 -9.74 -14.95 -2.36
CA VAL A 38 -8.48 -14.21 -2.47
C VAL A 38 -7.69 -14.32 -1.16
N PHE A 39 -6.64 -15.14 -1.16
CA PHE A 39 -5.79 -15.29 0.02
C PHE A 39 -4.68 -14.25 0.06
N VAL A 40 -4.70 -13.38 1.08
CA VAL A 40 -3.62 -12.43 1.38
C VAL A 40 -3.33 -12.42 2.87
N GLN A 41 -2.07 -12.66 3.24
CA GLN A 41 -1.67 -12.76 4.64
C GLN A 41 -1.51 -11.38 5.30
N ALA A 42 -2.18 -11.18 6.44
CA ALA A 42 -1.89 -10.07 7.33
C ALA A 42 -0.59 -10.28 8.11
N ILE A 43 0.31 -9.31 8.02
CA ILE A 43 1.51 -9.20 8.85
C ILE A 43 1.18 -8.23 9.99
N ARG A 44 1.37 -8.70 11.22
CA ARG A 44 0.96 -8.04 12.47
C ARG A 44 2.11 -8.02 13.48
N PRO A 45 2.04 -7.22 14.56
CA PRO A 45 2.97 -7.31 15.67
C PRO A 45 3.10 -8.75 16.22
N PRO A 46 4.30 -9.16 16.69
CA PRO A 46 5.51 -8.34 16.87
C PRO A 46 6.37 -8.18 15.59
N THR A 47 5.97 -8.77 14.46
CA THR A 47 6.77 -8.75 13.21
C THR A 47 6.86 -7.36 12.57
N VAL A 48 5.89 -6.50 12.88
CA VAL A 48 5.86 -5.08 12.46
C VAL A 48 5.50 -4.21 13.65
N PRO A 49 5.90 -2.92 13.67
CA PRO A 49 5.50 -2.01 14.73
C PRO A 49 3.98 -1.93 14.91
N GLU A 50 3.55 -1.68 16.14
CA GLU A 50 2.15 -1.45 16.47
C GLU A 50 1.53 -0.36 15.58
N GLY A 51 0.28 -0.56 15.18
CA GLY A 51 -0.42 0.37 14.29
C GLY A 51 0.07 0.39 12.83
N THR A 52 0.98 -0.52 12.44
CA THR A 52 1.49 -0.63 11.06
C THR A 52 1.19 -1.98 10.40
N SER A 53 0.18 -2.70 10.89
CA SER A 53 -0.26 -3.96 10.30
C SER A 53 -0.63 -3.79 8.83
N ARG A 54 -0.25 -4.77 8.02
CA ARG A 54 -0.30 -4.68 6.56
C ARG A 54 -0.59 -6.03 5.94
N LEU A 55 -1.23 -6.03 4.78
CA LEU A 55 -1.39 -7.23 3.96
C LEU A 55 -0.18 -7.40 3.05
N ARG A 56 0.36 -8.61 2.99
CA ARG A 56 1.46 -8.98 2.09
C ARG A 56 0.87 -9.56 0.80
N ILE A 57 0.81 -8.77 -0.26
CA ILE A 57 0.44 -9.25 -1.60
C ILE A 57 1.73 -9.69 -2.30
N THR A 58 1.76 -10.90 -2.85
CA THR A 58 2.95 -11.44 -3.54
C THR A 58 2.51 -12.06 -4.87
N PRO A 59 2.41 -11.27 -5.94
CA PRO A 59 2.11 -11.81 -7.25
C PRO A 59 3.25 -12.74 -7.71
N ILE A 60 2.88 -13.95 -8.13
CA ILE A 60 3.78 -14.89 -8.81
C ILE A 60 3.48 -14.95 -10.32
N ALA A 61 4.44 -15.42 -11.11
CA ALA A 61 4.36 -15.43 -12.58
C ALA A 61 3.17 -16.21 -13.16
N THR A 62 2.60 -17.14 -12.40
CA THR A 62 1.42 -17.91 -12.82
C THR A 62 0.10 -17.17 -12.63
N HIS A 63 0.08 -16.01 -11.96
CA HIS A 63 -1.13 -15.19 -11.89
C HIS A 63 -1.38 -14.52 -13.25
N SER A 64 -2.58 -14.73 -13.75
CA SER A 64 -3.10 -14.06 -14.93
C SER A 64 -3.56 -12.63 -14.60
N ALA A 65 -3.83 -11.84 -15.65
CA ALA A 65 -4.49 -10.55 -15.48
C ALA A 65 -5.89 -10.68 -14.85
N ALA A 66 -6.57 -11.81 -15.07
CA ALA A 66 -7.87 -12.08 -14.45
C ALA A 66 -7.74 -12.25 -12.94
N ASP A 67 -6.70 -12.94 -12.45
CA ASP A 67 -6.46 -13.12 -11.01
C ASP A 67 -6.15 -11.77 -10.34
N VAL A 68 -5.37 -10.92 -11.02
CA VAL A 68 -5.09 -9.56 -10.55
C VAL A 68 -6.38 -8.76 -10.48
N ASN A 69 -7.24 -8.84 -11.49
CA ASN A 69 -8.54 -8.15 -11.47
C ASN A 69 -9.47 -8.68 -10.37
N ALA A 70 -9.51 -9.99 -10.13
CA ALA A 70 -10.29 -10.59 -9.06
C ALA A 70 -9.86 -10.07 -7.68
N LEU A 71 -8.54 -9.97 -7.43
CA LEU A 71 -8.00 -9.33 -6.23
C LEU A 71 -8.47 -7.87 -6.10
N LEU A 72 -8.45 -7.12 -7.19
CA LEU A 72 -8.81 -5.71 -7.19
C LEU A 72 -10.30 -5.50 -6.88
N VAL A 73 -11.18 -6.29 -7.49
CA VAL A 73 -12.63 -6.27 -7.22
C VAL A 73 -12.89 -6.68 -5.77
N ALA A 74 -12.27 -7.77 -5.30
CA ALA A 74 -12.42 -8.22 -3.91
C ALA A 74 -11.99 -7.15 -2.90
N LEU A 75 -10.91 -6.41 -3.20
CA LEU A 75 -10.46 -5.28 -2.39
C LEU A 75 -11.48 -4.15 -2.39
N GLU A 76 -11.98 -3.71 -3.55
CA GLU A 76 -13.00 -2.65 -3.64
C GLU A 76 -14.25 -3.03 -2.82
N GLU A 77 -14.83 -4.20 -3.06
CA GLU A 77 -16.05 -4.64 -2.38
C GLU A 77 -15.87 -4.77 -0.86
N THR A 78 -14.67 -5.14 -0.39
CA THR A 78 -14.41 -5.27 1.05
C THR A 78 -14.13 -3.91 1.71
N LEU A 79 -13.63 -2.95 0.95
CA LEU A 79 -13.22 -1.63 1.45
C LEU A 79 -14.31 -0.56 1.28
N ASP A 80 -15.25 -0.73 0.36
CA ASP A 80 -16.39 0.19 0.16
C ASP A 80 -17.30 0.26 1.40
N GLY A 81 -17.24 -0.75 2.29
CA GLY A 81 -17.86 -0.72 3.62
C GLY A 81 -16.93 -0.29 4.77
N ARG A 82 -15.62 -0.14 4.52
CA ARG A 82 -14.57 0.13 5.54
C ARG A 82 -13.36 0.83 4.89
N ALA A 83 -13.30 2.16 4.96
CA ALA A 83 -12.16 2.90 4.43
C ALA A 83 -10.82 2.42 5.05
N PRO A 84 -9.83 1.98 4.25
CA PRO A 84 -8.55 1.53 4.79
C PRO A 84 -7.70 2.73 5.20
N GLY A 85 -7.68 2.99 6.51
CA GLY A 85 -6.62 3.74 7.17
C GLY A 85 -6.61 5.25 6.92
N ALA A 86 -7.65 5.94 7.38
CA ALA A 86 -7.69 7.39 7.59
C ALA A 86 -7.02 7.82 8.92
N ASN A 87 -5.81 7.33 9.21
CA ASN A 87 -5.04 7.81 10.36
C ASN A 87 -3.55 7.95 10.01
N GLY A 88 -3.12 9.19 9.78
CA GLY A 88 -1.78 9.71 10.06
C GLY A 88 -0.61 9.24 9.18
N PRO A 89 0.47 10.06 9.09
CA PRO A 89 1.64 9.73 8.29
C PRO A 89 2.35 8.52 8.89
N ILE A 90 2.72 7.56 8.05
CA ILE A 90 3.65 6.50 8.44
C ILE A 90 5.04 7.12 8.63
N ALA A 91 5.45 7.33 9.89
CA ALA A 91 6.85 7.60 10.20
C ALA A 91 7.69 6.38 9.80
N GLY A 92 8.73 6.59 9.01
CA GLY A 92 9.76 5.58 8.73
C GLY A 92 9.74 4.96 7.34
N GLY A 93 9.86 5.81 6.31
CA GLY A 93 10.38 5.41 5.00
C GLY A 93 11.40 6.46 4.58
N THR A 94 12.67 6.24 4.92
CA THR A 94 13.79 7.11 4.60
C THR A 94 13.75 7.49 3.11
N ALA A 95 13.51 8.78 2.87
CA ALA A 95 13.78 9.41 1.61
C ALA A 95 15.28 9.28 1.30
N LYS A 96 15.64 8.39 0.37
CA LYS A 96 16.94 8.49 -0.30
C LYS A 96 16.78 9.38 -1.53
N GLY A 97 16.96 10.69 -1.29
CA GLY A 97 17.69 11.60 -2.17
C GLY A 97 17.30 11.65 -3.65
N GLY A 98 16.12 12.17 -3.97
CA GLY A 98 15.92 12.88 -5.23
C GLY A 98 16.51 14.28 -5.09
N ARG A 99 17.72 14.51 -5.63
CA ARG A 99 18.28 15.86 -5.74
C ARG A 99 17.33 16.74 -6.57
N ALA A 100 16.63 17.64 -5.90
CA ALA A 100 16.02 18.80 -6.53
C ALA A 100 17.14 19.67 -7.14
N ARG A 101 17.18 19.80 -8.47
CA ARG A 101 17.82 20.96 -9.09
C ARG A 101 16.75 22.06 -9.14
N ALA A 102 16.85 22.96 -8.17
CA ALA A 102 16.10 24.19 -8.11
C ALA A 102 16.43 25.05 -9.35
N ALA A 103 15.39 25.51 -10.03
CA ALA A 103 15.47 26.65 -10.92
C ALA A 103 15.62 27.91 -10.07
N SER A 104 16.73 28.64 -10.22
CA SER A 104 16.85 29.99 -9.68
C SER A 104 17.36 30.95 -10.75
N HIS A 105 16.41 31.77 -11.23
CA HIS A 105 16.55 33.21 -11.45
C HIS A 105 17.98 33.75 -11.57
N ARG A 106 18.42 34.01 -12.82
CA ARG A 106 19.38 35.09 -13.06
C ARG A 106 18.60 36.35 -13.36
N ARG A 107 18.65 37.28 -12.41
CA ARG A 107 18.39 38.71 -12.61
C ARG A 107 19.45 39.24 -13.57
N GLY A 108 19.04 39.68 -14.75
CA GLY A 108 19.84 40.53 -15.63
C GLY A 108 19.46 41.98 -15.39
N THR A 109 20.26 42.67 -14.59
CA THR A 109 20.28 44.13 -14.47
C THR A 109 20.81 44.73 -15.76
N GLY A 110 20.13 45.75 -16.28
CA GLY A 110 20.56 46.51 -17.45
C GLY A 110 21.72 47.46 -17.18
N ALA A 111 22.35 47.83 -18.29
CA ALA A 111 22.91 49.14 -18.61
C ALA A 111 22.94 49.23 -20.13
#